data_AF-A0A7V1WBP3-F1
#
_entry.id   AF-A0A7V1WBP3-F1
#
_cell.length_a   1.000
_cell.length_b   1.000
_cell.length_c   1.000
_cell.angle_alpha   90.00
_cell.angle_beta   90.00
_cell.angle_gamma   90.00
#
_symmetry.space_group_name_H-M   'P 1'
#
loop_
_entity.id
_entity.type
_entity.pdbx_description
1 polymer ?
#
loop_
_entity_poly.entity_id
_entity_poly.type
_entity_poly.pdbx_seq_one_letter_code
_entity_poly.pdbx_strand_id
1 'polypeptide(L)'
;TPHVDTGDFVVVVNAARVVLTGRKASENVYRHSGWPGALKWITRGDELARKPEEALRRVVKGMLPHNRLGRRLLGKLKIYAGPDHPHAAQQPRPWSPAD
;
A
#
# COMPACT_ATOMS: atom_id res chain seq x y z
N THR A 1 -10.13 -4.33 -21.05
CA THR A 1 -11.12 -3.24 -21.22
C THR A 1 -11.18 -2.40 -19.94
N PRO A 2 -11.27 -1.06 -20.01
CA PRO A 2 -11.12 -0.20 -18.81
C PRO A 2 -12.19 -0.38 -17.72
N HIS A 3 -13.35 -0.94 -18.08
CA HIS A 3 -14.47 -1.17 -17.17
C HIS A 3 -14.46 -2.56 -16.52
N VAL A 4 -13.59 -3.47 -16.97
CA VAL A 4 -13.52 -4.85 -16.47
C VAL A 4 -12.28 -5.02 -15.59
N ASP A 5 -12.45 -5.81 -14.54
CA ASP A 5 -11.37 -6.20 -13.64
C ASP A 5 -10.52 -7.33 -14.23
N THR A 6 -9.48 -6.99 -15.00
CA THR A 6 -8.61 -7.96 -15.69
C THR A 6 -7.19 -8.08 -15.07
N GLY A 7 -6.94 -7.46 -13.92
CA GLY A 7 -5.62 -7.46 -13.29
C GLY A 7 -5.36 -8.66 -12.36
N ASP A 8 -4.08 -8.87 -12.04
CA ASP A 8 -3.62 -9.96 -11.17
C ASP A 8 -3.70 -9.62 -9.67
N PHE A 9 -3.51 -10.66 -8.84
CA PHE A 9 -3.24 -10.49 -7.42
C PHE A 9 -1.74 -10.28 -7.20
N VAL A 10 -1.40 -9.32 -6.34
CA VAL A 10 -0.01 -8.99 -6.01
C VAL A 10 0.20 -9.17 -4.52
N VAL A 11 1.24 -9.91 -4.17
CA VAL A 11 1.69 -10.11 -2.80
C VAL A 11 3.01 -9.38 -2.60
N VAL A 12 3.03 -8.39 -1.72
CA VAL A 12 4.22 -7.65 -1.31
C VAL A 12 4.65 -8.16 0.06
N VAL A 13 5.86 -8.68 0.15
CA VAL A 13 6.51 -9.09 1.39
C VAL A 13 7.63 -8.09 1.75
N ASN A 14 8.13 -8.17 2.98
CA ASN A 14 9.16 -7.27 3.51
C ASN A 14 8.77 -5.79 3.47
N ALA A 15 7.49 -5.45 3.65
CA ALA A 15 7.02 -4.07 3.61
C ALA A 15 7.69 -3.18 4.68
N ALA A 16 8.15 -3.75 5.80
CA ALA A 16 8.87 -3.03 6.84
C ALA A 16 10.28 -2.57 6.39
N ARG A 17 10.83 -3.15 5.33
CA ARG A 17 12.18 -2.86 4.83
C ARG A 17 12.19 -1.87 3.67
N VAL A 18 11.05 -1.26 3.35
CA VAL A 18 10.94 -0.27 2.29
C VAL A 18 11.77 0.97 2.64
N VAL A 19 12.54 1.46 1.67
CA VAL A 19 13.42 2.61 1.86
C VAL A 19 12.76 3.87 1.33
N LEU A 20 12.71 4.90 2.18
CA LEU A 20 12.32 6.25 1.78
C LEU A 20 13.58 7.04 1.43
N THR A 21 13.59 7.68 0.25
CA THR A 21 14.74 8.48 -0.22
C THR A 21 14.61 9.96 0.15
N GLY A 22 15.74 10.63 0.35
CA GLY A 22 15.80 12.08 0.62
C GLY A 22 15.04 12.48 1.90
N ARG A 23 14.24 13.56 1.82
CA ARG A 23 13.46 14.10 2.94
C ARG A 23 12.07 13.46 3.11
N LYS A 24 11.77 12.38 2.38
CA LYS A 24 10.43 11.75 2.38
C LYS A 24 10.03 11.20 3.73
N ALA A 25 10.98 10.76 4.56
CA ALA A 25 10.68 10.26 5.90
C ALA A 25 10.06 11.33 6.81
N SER A 26 10.47 12.60 6.64
CA SER A 26 9.96 13.74 7.42
C SER A 26 8.66 14.35 6.88
N GLU A 27 8.13 13.85 5.76
CA GLU A 27 6.87 14.38 5.21
C GLU A 27 5.69 14.02 6.11
N ASN A 28 4.84 15.00 6.37
CA ASN A 28 3.64 14.80 7.19
C ASN A 28 2.51 14.16 6.39
N VAL A 29 1.97 13.08 6.94
CA VAL A 29 0.77 12.40 6.46
C VAL A 29 -0.42 12.83 7.32
N TYR A 30 -1.36 13.54 6.71
CA TYR A 30 -2.52 14.09 7.39
C TYR A 30 -3.72 13.14 7.34
N ARG A 31 -4.54 13.17 8.40
CA ARG A 31 -5.85 12.52 8.48
C ARG A 31 -6.81 13.40 9.27
N HIS A 32 -8.03 13.55 8.78
CA HIS A 32 -9.09 14.27 9.45
C HIS A 32 -10.25 13.31 9.78
N SER A 33 -10.90 13.49 10.92
CA SER A 33 -12.05 12.66 11.31
C SER A 33 -13.40 13.19 10.79
N GLY A 34 -13.46 14.47 10.41
CA GLY A 34 -14.70 15.16 10.01
C GLY A 34 -15.18 16.20 11.04
N TRP A 35 -14.70 16.14 12.29
CA TRP A 35 -15.05 17.08 13.35
C TRP A 35 -14.14 18.32 13.36
N PRO A 36 -14.66 19.52 13.70
CA PRO A 36 -13.84 20.73 13.84
C PRO A 36 -12.64 20.51 14.79
N GLY A 37 -11.44 20.90 14.35
CA GLY A 37 -10.21 20.77 15.14
C GLY A 37 -9.59 19.36 15.20
N ALA A 38 -10.17 18.36 14.52
CA ALA A 38 -9.71 16.98 14.62
C ALA A 38 -8.68 16.57 13.54
N LEU A 39 -7.83 17.51 13.11
CA LEU A 39 -6.72 17.24 12.19
C LEU A 39 -5.60 16.53 12.95
N LYS A 40 -5.24 15.33 12.47
CA LYS A 40 -4.13 14.53 13.02
C LYS A 40 -3.10 14.33 11.92
N TRP A 41 -1.83 14.30 12.30
CA TRP A 41 -0.73 14.03 11.38
C TRP A 41 0.28 13.07 12.02
N ILE A 42 1.05 12.41 11.17
CA ILE A 42 2.17 11.55 11.53
C ILE A 42 3.24 11.70 10.44
N THR A 43 4.53 11.56 10.76
CA THR A 43 5.55 11.54 9.71
C THR A 43 5.49 10.24 8.92
N ARG A 44 5.92 10.27 7.66
CA ARG A 44 5.94 9.08 6.81
C ARG A 44 6.84 7.98 7.35
N GLY A 45 7.96 8.37 7.97
CA GLY A 45 8.88 7.45 8.64
C GLY A 45 8.20 6.75 9.83
N ASP A 46 7.51 7.49 10.68
CA ASP A 46 6.80 6.92 11.83
C ASP A 46 5.62 6.04 11.40
N GLU A 47 4.91 6.41 10.34
CA GLU A 47 3.84 5.58 9.77
C GLU A 47 4.40 4.24 9.28
N LEU A 48 5.53 4.28 8.56
CA LEU A 48 6.19 3.08 8.05
C LEU A 48 6.71 2.18 9.19
N ALA A 49 7.25 2.76 10.26
CA ALA A 49 7.73 2.01 11.42
C ALA A 49 6.58 1.34 12.20
N ARG A 50 5.40 2.00 12.28
CA ARG A 50 4.27 1.51 13.06
C ARG A 50 3.36 0.55 12.28
N LYS A 51 3.06 0.86 11.02
CA LYS A 51 2.11 0.14 10.16
C LYS A 51 2.57 0.19 8.70
N PRO A 52 3.66 -0.51 8.34
CA PRO A 52 4.21 -0.46 6.99
C PRO A 52 3.21 -0.91 5.92
N GLU A 53 2.31 -1.84 6.24
CA GLU A 53 1.30 -2.34 5.31
C GLU A 53 0.29 -1.26 4.93
N GLU A 54 -0.15 -0.46 5.89
CA GLU A 54 -1.09 0.64 5.66
C GLU A 54 -0.42 1.81 4.93
N ALA A 55 0.85 2.10 5.24
CA ALA A 55 1.62 3.11 4.52
C ALA A 55 1.68 2.79 3.02
N LEU A 56 2.06 1.56 2.65
CA LEU A 56 2.11 1.12 1.26
C LEU A 56 0.71 1.06 0.62
N ARG A 57 -0.27 0.49 1.33
CA ARG A 57 -1.66 0.40 0.85
C ARG A 57 -2.23 1.76 0.50
N ARG A 58 -1.93 2.79 1.30
CA ARG A 58 -2.37 4.17 1.06
C ARG A 58 -1.76 4.75 -0.21
N VAL A 59 -0.47 4.53 -0.45
CA VAL A 59 0.22 4.99 -1.65
C VAL A 59 -0.36 4.34 -2.90
N VAL A 60 -0.50 3.01 -2.91
CA VAL A 60 -1.06 2.28 -4.07
C VAL A 60 -2.50 2.68 -4.32
N LYS A 61 -3.31 2.86 -3.27
CA LYS A 61 -4.68 3.38 -3.40
C LYS A 61 -4.74 4.74 -4.11
N GLY A 62 -3.74 5.60 -3.90
CA GLY A 62 -3.61 6.89 -4.57
C GLY A 62 -3.29 6.78 -6.07
N MET A 63 -2.66 5.69 -6.49
CA MET A 63 -2.30 5.42 -7.89
C MET A 63 -3.44 4.72 -8.68
N LEU A 64 -4.46 4.19 -7.99
CA LEU A 64 -5.58 3.50 -8.61
C LEU A 64 -6.73 4.44 -8.98
N PRO A 65 -7.57 4.08 -9.98
CA PRO A 65 -8.76 4.85 -10.34
C PRO A 65 -9.69 5.07 -9.14
N HIS A 66 -10.13 6.31 -8.91
CA HIS A 66 -11.00 6.65 -7.78
C HIS A 66 -12.48 6.31 -8.03
N ASN A 67 -12.78 5.04 -8.25
CA ASN A 67 -14.13 4.55 -8.52
C ASN A 67 -14.37 3.18 -7.83
N ARG A 68 -15.54 2.58 -8.08
CA ARG A 68 -15.90 1.26 -7.51
C ARG A 68 -14.91 0.16 -7.94
N LEU A 69 -14.46 0.21 -9.19
CA LEU A 69 -13.49 -0.74 -9.74
C LEU A 69 -12.14 -0.61 -9.03
N GLY A 70 -11.60 0.59 -8.84
CA GLY A 70 -10.34 0.80 -8.13
C GLY A 70 -10.36 0.32 -6.69
N ARG A 71 -11.49 0.44 -5.97
CA ARG A 71 -11.64 -0.17 -4.64
C ARG A 71 -11.56 -1.70 -4.68
N ARG A 72 -12.14 -2.32 -5.71
CA ARG A 72 -12.05 -3.76 -5.94
C ARG A 72 -10.63 -4.19 -6.30
N LEU A 73 -9.94 -3.44 -7.16
CA LEU A 73 -8.54 -3.65 -7.52
C LEU A 73 -7.62 -3.58 -6.29
N LEU A 74 -7.84 -2.60 -5.40
CA LEU A 74 -7.08 -2.49 -4.15
C LEU A 74 -7.23 -3.74 -3.27
N GLY A 75 -8.38 -4.42 -3.32
CA GLY A 75 -8.61 -5.69 -2.59
C GLY A 75 -7.71 -6.84 -3.05
N LYS A 76 -7.16 -6.77 -4.26
CA LYS A 76 -6.22 -7.75 -4.83
C LYS A 76 -4.79 -7.58 -4.34
N LEU A 77 -4.49 -6.45 -3.68
CA LEU A 77 -3.18 -6.17 -3.10
C LEU A 77 -3.07 -6.75 -1.68
N LYS A 78 -2.15 -7.70 -1.49
CA LYS A 78 -1.81 -8.28 -0.18
C LYS A 78 -0.42 -7.78 0.21
N ILE A 79 -0.30 -7.23 1.42
CA ILE A 79 0.96 -6.65 1.92
C ILE A 79 1.24 -7.25 3.28
N TYR A 80 2.48 -7.68 3.48
CA TYR A 80 2.99 -8.26 4.72
C TYR A 80 4.28 -7.54 5.13
N ALA A 81 4.40 -7.22 6.42
CA ALA A 81 5.61 -6.60 6.97
C ALA A 81 6.84 -7.50 6.86
N GLY A 82 6.68 -8.80 7.13
CA GLY A 82 7.74 -9.81 7.12
C GLY A 82 7.94 -10.49 5.75
N PRO A 83 8.90 -11.43 5.67
CA PRO A 83 9.25 -12.12 4.43
C PRO A 83 8.19 -13.15 3.99
N ASP A 84 7.38 -13.64 4.93
CA ASP A 84 6.45 -14.74 4.69
C ASP A 84 5.03 -14.25 4.35
N HIS A 85 4.32 -15.06 3.57
CA HIS A 85 2.90 -14.90 3.30
C HIS A 85 2.16 -16.25 3.40
N PRO A 86 0.88 -16.29 3.81
CA PRO A 86 0.11 -17.53 3.92
C PRO A 86 -0.37 -18.08 2.56
N HIS A 87 -0.06 -17.41 1.44
CA HIS A 87 -0.59 -17.71 0.11
C HIS A 87 0.15 -18.81 -0.67
N ALA A 88 0.70 -19.81 0.01
CA ALA A 88 1.45 -20.89 -0.64
C ALA A 88 0.59 -21.72 -1.62
N ALA A 89 -0.69 -21.95 -1.29
CA ALA A 89 -1.60 -22.75 -2.11
C ALA A 89 -1.88 -22.11 -3.49
N GLN A 90 -1.74 -20.78 -3.60
CA GLN A 90 -1.95 -20.05 -4.85
C GLN A 90 -0.74 -20.11 -5.79
N GLN A 91 0.37 -20.72 -5.37
CA GLN A 91 1.63 -20.85 -6.13
C GLN A 91 2.07 -19.52 -6.79
N PRO A 92 2.27 -18.45 -5.99
CA PRO A 92 2.65 -17.15 -6.53
C PRO A 92 4.00 -17.21 -7.22
N ARG A 93 4.11 -16.52 -8.35
CA ARG A 93 5.38 -16.39 -9.10
C ARG A 93 6.13 -15.14 -8.66
N PRO A 94 7.46 -15.20 -8.49
CA PRO A 94 8.27 -14.02 -8.24
C PRO A 94 8.05 -12.98 -9.34
N TRP A 95 7.84 -11.73 -8.93
CA TRP A 95 7.75 -10.62 -9.87
C TRP A 95 9.16 -10.17 -10.24
N SER A 96 9.50 -10.23 -11.53
CA SER A 96 10.70 -9.60 -12.07
C SER A 96 10.27 -8.33 -12.80
N PRO A 97 10.85 -7.15 -12.51
CA PRO A 97 10.80 -6.07 -13.46
C PRO A 97 11.47 -6.56 -14.75
N ALA A 98 10.83 -6.37 -15.90
CA ALA A 98 11.55 -6.38 -17.17
C ALA A 98 12.49 -5.16 -17.14
N ASP A 99 13.72 -5.34 -17.62
CA ASP A 99 14.77 -4.31 -17.66
C ASP A 99 14.29 -2.95 -18.20
#